data_AF-A0A1M6EPG5-F1
#
_entry.id   AF-A0A1M6EPG5-F1
#
_cell.length_a   1.000
_cell.length_b   1.000
_cell.length_c   1.000
_cell.angle_alpha   90.00
_cell.angle_beta   90.00
_cell.angle_gamma   90.00
#
_symmetry.space_group_name_H-M   'P 1'
#
loop_
_entity.id
_entity.type
_entity.pdbx_description
1 polymer ?
#
loop_
_entity_poly.entity_id
_entity_poly.type
_entity_poly.pdbx_seq_one_letter_code
_entity_poly.pdbx_strand_id
1 'polypeptide(L)'
;MTNIQNQMIDNARSWIEDFWNNSEEVKEQSYGNDLKGEFISCFRRMIESGIHDDISEEERYKSCLKTAKHLAELNEDKRKRTDNVDPTTRDTILSQIQPHIEYVRKDLFGSKKVPFKSIKEAEDWLKRTNNKILEKESQDKNHLYMKRDDKFTVFPIYNNVTKETYSIYSDFDETLDKLIKHSEYIAAATGFPENEVPLYILAGLKPILYRYQVQTSIKGMPLVGCKTLKRSTITITINTSDLSLDELRSIYRENRMALHTLRTNKVTNKQQQILQLVQELGQPPEKRSKTGEKTGTNQYWNNALEIWNKRYPESSYKKGSSLMQAYGRAVEKIGVRY
;
A
#
# COMPACT_ATOMS: atom_id res chain seq x y z
N MET A 1 -15.89 9.49 2.90
CA MET A 1 -16.74 8.29 2.76
C MET A 1 -18.10 8.62 3.32
N THR A 2 -19.17 8.27 2.60
CA THR A 2 -20.55 8.55 3.02
C THR A 2 -21.00 7.53 4.07
N ASN A 3 -21.92 7.91 4.96
CA ASN A 3 -22.46 7.03 6.01
C ASN A 3 -22.98 5.69 5.46
N ILE A 4 -23.46 5.71 4.20
CA ILE A 4 -23.94 4.56 3.44
C ILE A 4 -22.82 3.55 3.14
N GLN A 5 -21.61 4.00 2.78
CA GLN A 5 -20.50 3.10 2.47
C GLN A 5 -20.05 2.33 3.72
N ASN A 6 -20.01 2.99 4.88
CA ASN A 6 -19.66 2.35 6.15
C ASN A 6 -20.71 1.31 6.55
N GLN A 7 -22.00 1.64 6.42
CA GLN A 7 -23.09 0.72 6.70
C GLN A 7 -23.08 -0.51 5.77
N MET A 8 -22.76 -0.33 4.48
CA MET A 8 -22.58 -1.45 3.55
C MET A 8 -21.39 -2.33 3.93
N ILE A 9 -20.28 -1.74 4.37
CA ILE A 9 -19.10 -2.49 4.84
C ILE A 9 -19.41 -3.28 6.12
N ASP A 10 -20.16 -2.71 7.06
CA ASP A 10 -20.49 -3.38 8.32
C ASP A 10 -21.55 -4.49 8.12
N ASN A 11 -22.55 -4.25 7.27
CA ASN A 11 -23.49 -5.30 6.86
C ASN A 11 -22.77 -6.44 6.13
N ALA A 12 -21.81 -6.10 5.25
CA ALA A 12 -20.99 -7.10 4.59
C ALA A 12 -20.13 -7.88 5.57
N ARG A 13 -19.59 -7.26 6.62
CA ARG A 13 -18.81 -7.96 7.66
C ARG A 13 -19.65 -8.98 8.41
N SER A 14 -20.83 -8.61 8.90
CA SER A 14 -21.71 -9.54 9.62
C SER A 14 -22.09 -10.73 8.74
N TRP A 15 -22.42 -10.46 7.48
CA TRP A 15 -22.76 -11.50 6.52
C TRP A 15 -21.55 -12.36 6.14
N ILE A 16 -20.35 -11.77 5.98
CA ILE A 16 -19.11 -12.50 5.74
C ILE A 16 -18.82 -13.46 6.88
N GLU A 17 -18.99 -13.02 8.14
CA GLU A 17 -18.82 -13.89 9.31
C GLU A 17 -19.81 -15.06 9.29
N ASP A 18 -21.10 -14.79 9.05
CA ASP A 18 -22.11 -15.84 8.95
C ASP A 18 -21.83 -16.81 7.81
N PHE A 19 -21.47 -16.30 6.63
CA PHE A 19 -21.10 -17.13 5.48
C PHE A 19 -19.87 -17.98 5.80
N TRP A 20 -18.82 -17.39 6.38
CA TRP A 20 -17.57 -18.08 6.69
C TRP A 20 -17.78 -19.22 7.69
N ASN A 21 -18.64 -18.99 8.68
CA ASN A 21 -18.95 -19.96 9.72
C ASN A 21 -19.86 -21.09 9.22
N ASN A 22 -20.63 -20.86 8.15
CA ASN A 22 -21.63 -21.81 7.65
C ASN A 22 -21.26 -22.49 6.32
N SER A 23 -20.25 -22.01 5.59
CA SER A 23 -19.82 -22.61 4.32
C SER A 23 -18.95 -23.87 4.55
N GLU A 24 -19.43 -25.04 4.14
CA GLU A 24 -18.63 -26.29 4.16
C GLU A 24 -17.41 -26.20 3.23
N GLU A 25 -17.55 -25.51 2.09
CA GLU A 25 -16.48 -25.30 1.11
C GLU A 25 -15.28 -24.52 1.69
N VAL A 26 -15.55 -23.65 2.68
CA VAL A 26 -14.52 -22.89 3.41
C VAL A 26 -13.88 -23.74 4.52
N LYS A 27 -14.66 -24.63 5.15
CA LYS A 27 -14.20 -25.50 6.24
C LYS A 27 -13.23 -26.59 5.77
N GLU A 28 -13.32 -27.01 4.50
CA GLU A 28 -12.45 -28.05 3.94
C GLU A 28 -11.06 -27.55 3.49
N GLN A 29 -10.82 -26.24 3.42
CA GLN A 29 -9.56 -25.70 2.90
C GLN A 29 -8.53 -25.37 4.00
N SER A 30 -7.28 -25.82 3.82
CA SER A 30 -6.16 -25.61 4.75
C SER A 30 -5.69 -24.16 4.94
N TYR A 31 -6.28 -23.19 4.21
CA TYR A 31 -5.89 -21.77 4.21
C TYR A 31 -6.98 -20.84 4.74
N GLY A 32 -7.93 -21.35 5.54
CA GLY A 32 -9.16 -20.65 5.92
C GLY A 32 -8.97 -19.21 6.45
N ASN A 33 -7.89 -18.88 7.16
CA ASN A 33 -7.67 -17.51 7.64
C ASN A 33 -7.14 -16.55 6.57
N ASP A 34 -6.29 -17.02 5.66
CA ASP A 34 -5.73 -16.19 4.58
C ASP A 34 -6.77 -15.93 3.50
N LEU A 35 -7.59 -16.95 3.18
CA LEU A 35 -8.70 -16.80 2.25
C LEU A 35 -9.72 -15.78 2.76
N LYS A 36 -9.99 -15.74 4.07
CA LYS A 36 -10.90 -14.77 4.69
C LYS A 36 -10.39 -13.34 4.53
N GLY A 37 -9.11 -13.13 4.82
CA GLY A 37 -8.46 -11.83 4.67
C GLY A 37 -8.50 -11.32 3.23
N GLU A 38 -8.15 -12.17 2.26
CA GLU A 38 -8.16 -11.80 0.84
C GLU A 38 -9.58 -11.58 0.30
N PHE A 39 -10.55 -12.35 0.78
CA PHE A 39 -11.97 -12.15 0.44
C PHE A 39 -12.47 -10.78 0.90
N ILE A 40 -12.24 -10.43 2.17
CA ILE A 40 -12.62 -9.12 2.73
C ILE A 40 -11.94 -7.98 1.95
N SER A 41 -10.65 -8.15 1.63
CA SER A 41 -9.88 -7.19 0.83
C SER A 41 -10.46 -6.98 -0.57
N CYS A 42 -10.77 -8.06 -1.29
CA CYS A 42 -11.38 -8.02 -2.62
C CYS A 42 -12.77 -7.36 -2.58
N PHE A 43 -13.59 -7.76 -1.62
CA PHE A 43 -14.95 -7.24 -1.47
C PHE A 43 -14.96 -5.74 -1.15
N ARG A 44 -14.06 -5.29 -0.27
CA ARG A 44 -13.88 -3.86 0.03
C ARG A 44 -13.48 -3.07 -1.21
N ARG A 45 -12.48 -3.54 -1.97
CA ARG A 45 -12.06 -2.87 -3.21
C ARG A 45 -13.19 -2.77 -4.23
N MET A 46 -14.03 -3.81 -4.33
CA MET A 46 -15.22 -3.80 -5.19
C MET A 46 -16.21 -2.70 -4.76
N ILE A 47 -16.54 -2.60 -3.47
CA ILE A 47 -17.41 -1.52 -2.94
C ILE A 47 -16.80 -0.15 -3.19
N GLU A 48 -15.51 0.02 -2.92
CA GLU A 48 -14.80 1.30 -3.08
C GLU A 48 -14.71 1.74 -4.55
N SER A 49 -14.65 0.79 -5.48
CA SER A 49 -14.60 1.07 -6.92
C SER A 49 -15.93 1.57 -7.51
N GLY A 50 -17.03 1.48 -6.75
CA GLY A 50 -18.36 1.90 -7.22
C GLY A 50 -18.88 1.08 -8.41
N ILE A 51 -18.30 -0.10 -8.66
CA ILE A 51 -18.77 -1.04 -9.68
C ILE A 51 -20.09 -1.63 -9.18
N HIS A 52 -21.18 -0.93 -9.50
CA HIS A 52 -22.55 -1.32 -9.24
C HIS A 52 -23.22 -1.88 -10.50
N ASP A 53 -22.46 -2.56 -11.36
CA ASP A 53 -23.00 -3.15 -12.58
C ASP A 53 -24.16 -4.13 -12.27
N ASP A 54 -25.04 -4.33 -13.27
CA ASP A 54 -26.26 -5.18 -13.27
C ASP A 54 -26.05 -6.67 -12.94
N ILE A 55 -24.86 -7.03 -12.44
CA ILE A 55 -24.53 -8.38 -12.00
C ILE A 55 -25.24 -8.69 -10.69
N SER A 56 -25.82 -9.89 -10.62
CA SER A 56 -26.46 -10.37 -9.40
C SER A 56 -25.48 -10.38 -8.22
N GLU A 57 -25.99 -10.24 -7.00
CA GLU A 57 -25.17 -10.29 -5.78
C GLU A 57 -24.38 -11.61 -5.69
N GLU A 58 -24.99 -12.72 -6.13
CA GLU A 58 -24.38 -14.04 -6.22
C GLU A 58 -23.19 -14.09 -7.20
N GLU A 59 -23.29 -13.45 -8.38
CA GLU A 59 -22.19 -13.40 -9.34
C GLU A 59 -21.01 -12.54 -8.85
N ARG A 60 -21.30 -11.41 -8.19
CA ARG A 60 -20.27 -10.57 -7.55
C ARG A 60 -19.53 -11.36 -6.48
N TYR A 61 -20.27 -12.14 -5.70
CA TYR A 61 -19.72 -13.02 -4.67
C TYR A 61 -18.80 -14.08 -5.29
N LYS A 62 -19.27 -14.84 -6.29
CA LYS A 62 -18.45 -15.86 -6.97
C LYS A 62 -17.18 -15.27 -7.56
N SER A 63 -17.25 -14.06 -8.10
CA SER A 63 -16.09 -13.32 -8.61
C SER A 63 -15.10 -12.93 -7.50
N CYS A 64 -15.58 -12.41 -6.38
CA CYS A 64 -14.76 -12.09 -5.21
C CYS A 64 -14.11 -13.34 -4.60
N LEU A 65 -14.87 -14.43 -4.45
CA LEU A 65 -14.36 -15.70 -3.93
C LEU A 65 -13.31 -16.30 -4.85
N LYS A 66 -13.54 -16.31 -6.16
CA LYS A 66 -12.55 -16.78 -7.14
C LYS A 66 -11.25 -15.96 -7.08
N THR A 67 -11.38 -14.64 -6.97
CA THR A 67 -10.22 -13.73 -6.84
C THR A 67 -9.49 -13.97 -5.53
N ALA A 68 -10.22 -14.13 -4.42
CA ALA A 68 -9.67 -14.41 -3.10
C ALA A 68 -8.94 -15.77 -3.07
N LYS A 69 -9.52 -16.83 -3.65
CA LYS A 69 -8.88 -18.15 -3.80
C LYS A 69 -7.57 -18.02 -4.56
N HIS A 70 -7.58 -17.33 -5.71
CA HIS A 70 -6.37 -17.10 -6.49
C HIS A 70 -5.30 -16.31 -5.73
N LEU A 71 -5.70 -15.28 -4.96
CA LEU A 71 -4.77 -14.50 -4.13
C LEU A 71 -4.23 -15.31 -2.95
N ALA A 72 -5.05 -16.14 -2.31
CA ALA A 72 -4.64 -17.02 -1.23
C ALA A 72 -3.64 -18.07 -1.72
N GLU A 73 -3.90 -18.71 -2.87
CA GLU A 73 -2.95 -19.62 -3.54
C GLU A 73 -1.64 -18.91 -3.88
N LEU A 74 -1.70 -17.70 -4.47
CA LEU A 74 -0.51 -16.91 -4.76
C LEU A 74 0.28 -16.54 -3.49
N ASN A 75 -0.41 -16.21 -2.41
CA ASN A 75 0.22 -15.85 -1.13
C ASN A 75 0.84 -17.07 -0.43
N GLU A 76 0.22 -18.23 -0.56
CA GLU A 76 0.78 -19.46 -0.03
C GLU A 76 2.01 -19.91 -0.84
N ASP A 77 1.95 -19.84 -2.17
CA ASP A 77 3.10 -20.05 -3.04
C ASP A 77 4.21 -19.04 -2.74
N LYS A 78 3.86 -17.79 -2.43
CA LYS A 78 4.82 -16.79 -1.94
C LYS A 78 5.45 -17.22 -0.62
N ARG A 79 4.66 -17.66 0.37
CA ARG A 79 5.19 -18.16 1.66
C ARG A 79 6.18 -19.30 1.44
N LYS A 80 5.79 -20.31 0.65
CA LYS A 80 6.66 -21.44 0.30
C LYS A 80 7.97 -20.98 -0.36
N ARG A 81 7.97 -19.88 -1.12
CA ARG A 81 9.16 -19.31 -1.77
C ARG A 81 9.98 -18.38 -0.86
N THR A 82 9.33 -17.61 0.02
CA THR A 82 9.99 -16.67 0.94
C THR A 82 10.53 -17.34 2.19
N ASP A 83 9.92 -18.44 2.62
CA ASP A 83 10.24 -19.16 3.87
C ASP A 83 11.43 -20.10 3.71
N ASN A 84 11.98 -20.23 2.49
CA ASN A 84 13.12 -21.10 2.18
C ASN A 84 14.47 -20.39 2.41
N VAL A 85 14.59 -19.59 3.49
CA VAL A 85 15.93 -19.26 4.01
C VAL A 85 16.40 -20.47 4.81
N ASP A 86 17.63 -20.89 4.57
CA ASP A 86 18.30 -21.92 5.37
C ASP A 86 18.11 -21.61 6.87
N PRO A 87 17.33 -22.43 7.62
CA PRO A 87 17.09 -22.23 9.04
C PRO A 87 18.40 -22.05 9.84
N THR A 88 19.48 -22.65 9.34
CA THR A 88 20.83 -22.53 9.90
C THR A 88 21.33 -21.09 9.88
N THR A 89 21.10 -20.34 8.80
CA THR A 89 21.53 -18.93 8.69
C THR A 89 20.78 -18.06 9.70
N ARG A 90 19.44 -18.20 9.77
CA ARG A 90 18.61 -17.46 10.73
C ARG A 90 19.05 -17.74 12.16
N ASP A 91 19.15 -19.02 12.54
CA ASP A 91 19.46 -19.41 13.92
C ASP A 91 20.91 -19.02 14.29
N THR A 92 21.84 -19.03 13.32
CA THR A 92 23.20 -18.51 13.51
C THR A 92 23.18 -17.01 13.82
N ILE A 93 22.48 -16.19 13.02
CA ILE A 93 22.35 -14.75 13.26
C ILE A 93 21.71 -14.50 14.63
N LEU A 94 20.63 -15.21 14.97
CA LEU A 94 19.98 -15.09 16.27
C LEU A 94 20.92 -15.40 17.43
N SER A 95 21.74 -16.45 17.31
CA SER A 95 22.73 -16.79 18.33
C SER A 95 23.79 -15.69 18.50
N GLN A 96 24.20 -15.05 17.40
CA GLN A 96 25.19 -13.97 17.41
C GLN A 96 24.64 -12.67 18.03
N ILE A 97 23.38 -12.33 17.78
CA ILE A 97 22.76 -11.11 18.33
C ILE A 97 22.19 -11.29 19.73
N GLN A 98 22.02 -12.53 20.21
CA GLN A 98 21.43 -12.82 21.52
C GLN A 98 22.06 -12.01 22.69
N PRO A 99 23.40 -11.84 22.78
CA PRO A 99 23.99 -11.00 23.83
C PRO A 99 23.54 -9.53 23.75
N HIS A 100 23.35 -8.99 22.54
CA HIS A 100 22.85 -7.63 22.35
C HIS A 100 21.37 -7.52 22.74
N ILE A 101 20.55 -8.52 22.40
CA ILE A 101 19.14 -8.58 22.83
C ILE A 101 19.02 -8.59 24.36
N GLU A 102 19.85 -9.38 25.05
CA GLU A 102 19.89 -9.41 26.52
C GLU A 102 20.35 -8.08 27.12
N TYR A 103 21.32 -7.41 26.49
CA TYR A 103 21.74 -6.07 26.86
C TYR A 103 20.57 -5.07 26.76
N VAL A 104 19.87 -5.05 25.62
CA VAL A 104 18.72 -4.16 25.41
C VAL A 104 17.62 -4.43 26.43
N ARG A 105 17.30 -5.71 26.70
CA ARG A 105 16.31 -6.05 27.74
C ARG A 105 16.74 -5.56 29.12
N LYS A 106 18.02 -5.70 29.46
CA LYS A 106 18.56 -5.23 30.73
C LYS A 106 18.49 -3.71 30.84
N ASP A 107 18.79 -2.99 29.77
CA ASP A 107 18.72 -1.53 29.73
C ASP A 107 17.29 -1.01 29.87
N LEU A 108 16.35 -1.59 29.12
CA LEU A 108 14.94 -1.15 29.10
C LEU A 108 14.12 -1.63 30.31
N PHE A 109 14.36 -2.84 30.80
CA PHE A 109 13.51 -3.51 31.80
C PHE A 109 14.25 -3.96 33.06
N GLY A 110 15.54 -3.63 33.20
CA GLY A 110 16.35 -4.01 34.35
C GLY A 110 16.70 -5.51 34.43
N SER A 111 16.33 -6.31 33.41
CA SER A 111 16.52 -7.76 33.39
C SER A 111 16.90 -8.26 32.00
N LYS A 112 17.80 -9.25 31.92
CA LYS A 112 18.15 -9.92 30.65
C LYS A 112 17.04 -10.84 30.12
N LYS A 113 16.09 -11.23 30.99
CA LYS A 113 15.02 -12.17 30.64
C LYS A 113 13.98 -11.50 29.74
N VAL A 114 13.26 -12.31 28.96
CA VAL A 114 12.12 -11.85 28.17
C VAL A 114 11.10 -11.17 29.11
N PRO A 115 10.73 -9.91 28.87
CA PRO A 115 9.85 -9.17 29.78
C PRO A 115 8.39 -9.61 29.71
N PHE A 116 7.92 -10.14 28.58
CA PHE A 116 6.53 -10.58 28.38
C PHE A 116 6.44 -12.05 27.97
N LYS A 117 5.47 -12.78 28.52
CA LYS A 117 5.29 -14.22 28.24
C LYS A 117 4.61 -14.49 26.91
N SER A 118 3.93 -13.48 26.35
CA SER A 118 3.17 -13.60 25.11
C SER A 118 3.22 -12.31 24.29
N ILE A 119 2.90 -12.42 23.00
CA ILE A 119 2.79 -11.27 22.10
C ILE A 119 1.70 -10.31 22.60
N LYS A 120 0.57 -10.85 23.07
CA LYS A 120 -0.54 -10.05 23.60
C LYS A 120 -0.12 -9.20 24.81
N GLU A 121 0.67 -9.77 25.73
CA GLU A 121 1.20 -9.00 26.88
C GLU A 121 2.13 -7.86 26.42
N ALA A 122 2.98 -8.11 25.42
CA ALA A 122 3.85 -7.09 24.84
C ALA A 122 3.04 -5.98 24.13
N GLU A 123 2.01 -6.35 23.36
CA GLU A 123 1.10 -5.40 22.70
C GLU A 123 0.32 -4.56 23.71
N ASP A 124 -0.21 -5.18 24.77
CA ASP A 124 -0.94 -4.46 25.82
C ASP A 124 -0.02 -3.48 26.54
N TRP A 125 1.25 -3.85 26.75
CA TRP A 125 2.26 -2.92 27.27
C TRP A 125 2.49 -1.75 26.30
N LEU A 126 2.74 -2.01 25.01
CA LEU A 126 2.94 -0.97 24.00
C LEU A 126 1.74 -0.02 23.90
N LYS A 127 0.51 -0.55 23.86
CA LYS A 127 -0.73 0.24 23.83
C LYS A 127 -0.88 1.11 25.07
N ARG A 128 -0.62 0.57 26.27
CA ARG A 128 -0.68 1.35 27.51
C ARG A 128 0.37 2.45 27.55
N THR A 129 1.60 2.18 27.12
CA THR A 129 2.66 3.19 27.08
C THR A 129 2.33 4.30 26.07
N ASN A 130 1.85 3.95 24.88
CA ASN A 130 1.35 4.92 23.90
C ASN A 130 0.16 5.75 24.41
N ASN A 131 -0.81 5.13 25.08
CA ASN A 131 -1.98 5.86 25.58
C ASN A 131 -1.59 6.87 26.66
N LYS A 132 -0.64 6.52 27.54
CA LYS A 132 -0.10 7.46 28.54
C LYS A 132 0.57 8.68 27.90
N ILE A 133 1.24 8.48 26.76
CA ILE A 133 1.82 9.58 25.98
C ILE A 133 0.72 10.50 25.46
N LEU A 134 -0.29 9.93 24.79
CA LEU A 134 -1.41 10.68 24.21
C LEU A 134 -2.21 11.43 25.29
N GLU A 135 -2.39 10.82 26.47
CA GLU A 135 -3.04 11.45 27.62
C GLU A 135 -2.24 12.64 28.15
N LYS A 136 -0.91 12.50 28.32
CA LYS A 136 -0.04 13.61 28.72
C LYS A 136 -0.09 14.77 27.71
N GLU A 137 0.00 14.48 26.42
CA GLU A 137 -0.14 15.51 25.37
C GLU A 137 -1.52 16.20 25.43
N SER A 138 -2.57 15.46 25.72
CA SER A 138 -3.92 15.99 25.81
C SER A 138 -4.13 16.91 27.03
N GLN A 139 -3.28 16.79 28.06
CA GLN A 139 -3.26 17.66 29.23
C GLN A 139 -2.43 18.93 28.96
N ASP A 140 -1.38 18.83 28.14
CA ASP A 140 -0.50 19.95 27.73
C ASP A 140 -1.09 20.81 26.59
N LYS A 141 -2.40 20.72 26.33
CA LYS A 141 -3.14 21.41 25.25
C LYS A 141 -2.92 22.92 25.13
N ASN A 142 -2.43 23.59 26.18
CA ASN A 142 -2.13 25.03 26.12
C ASN A 142 -0.80 25.38 25.43
N HIS A 143 0.10 24.42 25.17
CA HIS A 143 1.43 24.72 24.62
C HIS A 143 1.71 24.23 23.20
N LEU A 144 0.88 23.34 22.62
CA LEU A 144 1.25 22.57 21.42
C LEU A 144 0.50 22.92 20.12
N TYR A 145 -0.43 23.88 20.12
CA TYR A 145 -1.16 24.24 18.90
C TYR A 145 -0.35 25.03 17.85
N MET A 146 0.93 25.34 18.09
CA MET A 146 1.68 26.29 17.25
C MET A 146 2.69 25.71 16.25
N LYS A 147 3.08 24.43 16.27
CA LYS A 147 3.94 23.84 15.21
C LYS A 147 3.70 22.34 15.03
N ARG A 148 2.61 21.98 14.35
CA ARG A 148 2.23 20.58 14.05
C ARG A 148 2.78 20.08 12.70
N ASP A 149 3.95 20.56 12.30
CA ASP A 149 4.63 20.13 11.05
C ASP A 149 5.71 19.07 11.28
N ASP A 150 6.09 18.79 12.54
CA ASP A 150 7.06 17.75 12.85
C ASP A 150 6.36 16.40 12.99
N LYS A 151 6.75 15.50 12.08
CA LYS A 151 6.26 14.13 11.95
C LYS A 151 6.59 13.36 13.22
N PHE A 152 5.56 12.87 13.91
CA PHE A 152 5.80 11.81 14.88
C PHE A 152 6.53 10.66 14.19
N THR A 153 7.56 10.14 14.84
CA THR A 153 8.20 8.91 14.36
C THR A 153 7.25 7.76 14.68
N VAL A 154 6.45 7.38 13.68
CA VAL A 154 5.52 6.26 13.77
C VAL A 154 6.26 5.00 13.36
N PHE A 155 6.53 4.13 14.33
CA PHE A 155 7.15 2.84 14.08
C PHE A 155 6.07 1.74 13.97
N PRO A 156 5.85 1.13 12.80
CA PRO A 156 4.87 0.07 12.65
C PRO A 156 5.42 -1.26 13.21
N ILE A 157 4.71 -1.86 14.15
CA ILE A 157 4.89 -3.26 14.55
C ILE A 157 3.80 -4.09 13.90
N TYR A 158 4.20 -5.15 13.20
CA TYR A 158 3.26 -6.09 12.61
C TYR A 158 3.36 -7.41 13.33
N ASN A 159 2.22 -7.85 13.88
CA ASN A 159 2.09 -9.16 14.50
C ASN A 159 1.77 -10.18 13.40
N ASN A 160 2.73 -11.08 13.13
CA ASN A 160 2.58 -12.11 12.10
C ASN A 160 1.51 -13.18 12.46
N VAL A 161 1.17 -13.33 13.74
CA VAL A 161 0.13 -14.25 14.24
C VAL A 161 -1.26 -13.64 14.07
N THR A 162 -1.49 -12.41 14.54
CA THR A 162 -2.81 -11.75 14.47
C THR A 162 -3.06 -11.00 13.17
N LYS A 163 -2.02 -10.77 12.37
CA LYS A 163 -2.04 -9.94 11.15
C LYS A 163 -2.38 -8.47 11.40
N GLU A 164 -2.31 -8.01 12.66
CA GLU A 164 -2.55 -6.60 13.01
C GLU A 164 -1.26 -5.77 12.93
N THR A 165 -1.40 -4.50 12.55
CA THR A 165 -0.31 -3.50 12.59
C THR A 165 -0.61 -2.47 13.66
N TYR A 166 0.35 -2.21 14.54
CA TYR A 166 0.29 -1.19 15.58
C TYR A 166 1.35 -0.13 15.32
N SER A 167 1.04 1.11 15.68
CA SER A 167 1.94 2.24 15.56
C SER A 167 2.48 2.60 16.93
N ILE A 168 3.80 2.60 17.10
CA ILE A 168 4.46 3.14 18.30
C ILE A 168 4.81 4.60 18.05
N TYR A 169 4.57 5.46 19.05
CA TYR A 169 5.01 6.86 19.08
C TYR A 169 6.20 6.96 20.05
N SER A 170 7.41 7.19 19.53
CA SER A 170 8.64 7.28 20.35
C SER A 170 8.81 8.58 21.10
N ASP A 171 8.25 9.67 20.59
CA ASP A 171 8.78 11.02 20.83
C ASP A 171 8.58 11.54 22.27
N PHE A 172 7.93 10.75 23.13
CA PHE A 172 7.58 11.14 24.50
C PHE A 172 7.86 10.06 25.56
N ASP A 173 8.45 8.93 25.19
CA ASP A 173 8.86 7.90 26.13
C ASP A 173 10.26 7.39 25.79
N GLU A 174 11.20 7.64 26.69
CA GLU A 174 12.61 7.27 26.54
C GLU A 174 12.78 5.75 26.33
N THR A 175 11.92 4.92 26.92
CA THR A 175 11.97 3.46 26.77
C THR A 175 11.56 3.06 25.36
N LEU A 176 10.50 3.66 24.82
CA LEU A 176 10.05 3.40 23.45
C LEU A 176 11.04 3.92 22.41
N ASP A 177 11.59 5.12 22.59
CA ASP A 177 12.64 5.67 21.73
C ASP A 177 13.88 4.76 21.69
N LYS A 178 14.37 4.32 22.86
CA LYS A 178 15.49 3.36 22.92
C LYS A 178 15.14 2.03 22.28
N LEU A 179 13.93 1.49 22.51
CA LEU A 179 13.47 0.25 21.88
C LEU A 179 13.50 0.36 20.35
N ILE A 180 13.00 1.47 19.80
CA ILE A 180 12.96 1.71 18.35
C ILE A 180 14.38 1.82 17.81
N LYS A 181 15.24 2.65 18.40
CA LYS A 181 16.65 2.81 17.97
C LYS A 181 17.41 1.48 17.98
N HIS A 182 17.26 0.68 19.03
CA HIS A 182 17.88 -0.64 19.10
C HIS A 182 17.29 -1.60 18.04
N SER A 183 15.98 -1.53 17.81
CA SER A 183 15.31 -2.38 16.82
C SER A 183 15.76 -2.05 15.39
N GLU A 184 15.85 -0.76 15.04
CA GLU A 184 16.39 -0.28 13.77
C GLU A 184 17.84 -0.72 13.58
N TYR A 185 18.68 -0.55 14.60
CA TYR A 185 20.08 -0.96 14.57
C TYR A 185 20.23 -2.47 14.32
N ILE A 186 19.48 -3.30 15.06
CA ILE A 186 19.51 -4.75 14.89
C ILE A 186 18.99 -5.13 13.49
N ALA A 187 17.85 -4.59 13.08
CA ALA A 187 17.26 -4.88 11.77
C ALA A 187 18.21 -4.54 10.62
N ALA A 188 18.88 -3.38 10.67
CA ALA A 188 19.87 -2.97 9.70
C ALA A 188 21.10 -3.89 9.68
N ALA A 189 21.53 -4.40 10.84
CA ALA A 189 22.69 -5.28 10.96
C ALA A 189 22.39 -6.72 10.53
N THR A 190 21.16 -7.20 10.71
CA THR A 190 20.80 -8.62 10.49
C THR A 190 19.96 -8.88 9.25
N GLY A 191 19.34 -7.85 8.67
CA GLY A 191 18.33 -8.00 7.64
C GLY A 191 16.97 -8.52 8.16
N PHE A 192 16.78 -8.61 9.48
CA PHE A 192 15.47 -8.93 10.04
C PHE A 192 14.48 -7.79 9.77
N PRO A 193 13.18 -8.09 9.61
CA PRO A 193 12.16 -7.05 9.45
C PRO A 193 12.12 -6.16 10.69
N GLU A 194 12.22 -4.85 10.47
CA GLU A 194 12.19 -3.82 11.54
C GLU A 194 11.00 -4.02 12.47
N ASN A 195 9.83 -4.37 11.93
CA ASN A 195 8.59 -4.59 12.67
C ASN A 195 8.57 -5.86 13.55
N GLU A 196 9.47 -6.81 13.34
CA GLU A 196 9.53 -8.08 14.09
C GLU A 196 10.57 -8.05 15.22
N VAL A 197 11.63 -7.24 15.08
CA VAL A 197 12.69 -7.13 16.09
C VAL A 197 12.18 -6.68 17.46
N PRO A 198 11.27 -5.70 17.60
CA PRO A 198 10.70 -5.35 18.90
C PRO A 198 10.01 -6.53 19.57
N LEU A 199 9.28 -7.37 18.82
CA LEU A 199 8.61 -8.55 19.38
C LEU A 199 9.60 -9.61 19.85
N TYR A 200 10.77 -9.70 19.22
CA TYR A 200 11.85 -10.54 19.72
C TYR A 200 12.40 -10.02 21.04
N ILE A 201 12.66 -8.72 21.14
CA ILE A 201 13.13 -8.09 22.38
C ILE A 201 12.10 -8.26 23.50
N LEU A 202 10.83 -8.00 23.21
CA LEU A 202 9.76 -7.94 24.21
C LEU A 202 9.21 -9.33 24.61
N ALA A 203 8.97 -10.21 23.64
CA ALA A 203 8.27 -11.48 23.85
C ALA A 203 9.12 -12.71 23.48
N GLY A 204 10.36 -12.53 23.02
CA GLY A 204 11.21 -13.65 22.60
C GLY A 204 10.76 -14.31 21.31
N LEU A 205 9.86 -13.68 20.55
CA LEU A 205 9.40 -14.18 19.27
C LEU A 205 10.52 -14.02 18.23
N LYS A 206 11.07 -15.14 17.77
CA LYS A 206 12.16 -15.11 16.79
C LYS A 206 11.69 -14.46 15.48
N PRO A 207 12.38 -13.43 14.96
CA PRO A 207 12.05 -12.82 13.69
C PRO A 207 12.31 -13.80 12.54
N ILE A 208 11.54 -13.65 11.47
CA ILE A 208 11.70 -14.41 10.23
C ILE A 208 12.70 -13.67 9.35
N LEU A 209 13.77 -14.36 8.94
CA LEU A 209 14.64 -13.85 7.90
C LEU A 209 14.00 -14.19 6.55
N TYR A 210 13.50 -13.18 5.85
CA TYR A 210 13.00 -13.35 4.48
C TYR A 210 14.18 -13.29 3.50
N ARG A 211 14.16 -14.11 2.44
CA ARG A 211 15.16 -14.05 1.34
C ARG A 211 15.21 -12.68 0.68
N TYR A 212 14.05 -12.01 0.60
CA TYR A 212 13.91 -10.64 0.16
C TYR A 212 12.76 -9.97 0.92
N GLN A 213 12.82 -8.65 1.03
CA GLN A 213 11.77 -7.82 1.59
C GLN A 213 11.34 -6.78 0.56
N VAL A 214 10.04 -6.48 0.53
CA VAL A 214 9.51 -5.45 -0.35
C VAL A 214 8.81 -4.40 0.48
N GLN A 215 9.32 -3.17 0.43
CA GLN A 215 8.71 -2.03 1.08
C GLN A 215 8.13 -1.10 0.01
N THR A 216 6.83 -0.81 0.13
CA THR A 216 6.17 0.18 -0.73
C THR A 216 5.96 1.46 0.08
N SER A 217 6.39 2.60 -0.44
CA SER A 217 6.14 3.91 0.13
C SER A 217 5.44 4.80 -0.89
N ILE A 218 4.41 5.53 -0.46
CA ILE A 218 3.71 6.52 -1.27
C ILE A 218 4.02 7.88 -0.67
N LYS A 219 4.76 8.71 -1.40
CA LYS A 219 5.04 10.09 -1.02
C LYS A 219 4.12 11.02 -1.80
N GLY A 220 3.29 11.77 -1.09
CA GLY A 220 2.53 12.88 -1.66
C GLY A 220 3.28 14.19 -1.44
N MET A 221 3.50 14.98 -2.50
CA MET A 221 4.07 16.32 -2.40
C MET A 221 3.05 17.33 -2.96
N PRO A 222 2.50 18.23 -2.12
CA PRO A 222 1.70 19.33 -2.64
C PRO A 222 2.62 20.29 -3.41
N LEU A 223 2.21 20.66 -4.61
CA LEU A 223 2.89 21.66 -5.42
C LEU A 223 1.97 22.88 -5.53
N VAL A 224 2.51 24.09 -5.37
CA VAL A 224 1.72 25.32 -5.38
C VAL A 224 0.95 25.45 -6.70
N GLY A 225 -0.38 25.62 -6.62
CA GLY A 225 -1.26 25.72 -7.80
C GLY A 225 -1.50 24.40 -8.55
N CYS A 226 -1.02 23.26 -8.04
CA CYS A 226 -1.13 21.95 -8.67
C CYS A 226 -1.83 20.94 -7.75
N LYS A 227 -2.36 19.86 -8.33
CA LYS A 227 -2.78 18.69 -7.56
C LYS A 227 -1.56 18.06 -6.87
N THR A 228 -1.75 17.50 -5.68
CA THR A 228 -0.70 16.78 -4.94
C THR A 228 -0.09 15.69 -5.81
N LEU A 229 1.21 15.81 -6.08
CA LEU A 229 1.95 14.81 -6.82
C LEU A 229 2.13 13.58 -5.93
N LYS A 230 1.52 12.46 -6.29
CA LYS A 230 1.72 11.19 -5.62
C LYS A 230 2.82 10.40 -6.33
N ARG A 231 3.80 9.93 -5.58
CA ARG A 231 4.88 9.06 -6.07
C ARG A 231 4.91 7.80 -5.22
N SER A 232 4.60 6.67 -5.84
CA SER A 232 4.86 5.35 -5.27
C SER A 232 6.31 4.95 -5.54
N THR A 233 7.01 4.49 -4.51
CA THR A 233 8.36 3.93 -4.58
C THR A 233 8.33 2.54 -3.97
N ILE A 234 8.99 1.59 -4.62
CA ILE A 234 9.17 0.25 -4.09
C ILE A 234 10.66 0.03 -3.88
N THR A 235 11.03 -0.35 -2.66
CA THR A 235 12.36 -0.80 -2.29
C THR A 235 12.32 -2.31 -2.16
N ILE A 236 13.21 -3.01 -2.86
CA ILE A 236 13.38 -4.46 -2.73
C ILE A 236 14.75 -4.67 -2.07
N THR A 237 14.75 -5.19 -0.85
CA THR A 237 15.96 -5.58 -0.13
C THR A 237 16.18 -7.07 -0.33
N ILE A 238 17.37 -7.48 -0.73
CA ILE A 238 17.73 -8.89 -0.92
C ILE A 238 18.66 -9.29 0.21
N ASN A 239 18.26 -10.28 1.00
CA ASN A 239 18.98 -10.75 2.19
C ASN A 239 19.68 -12.10 1.97
N THR A 240 19.59 -12.66 0.75
CA THR A 240 20.26 -13.90 0.37
C THR A 240 21.27 -13.68 -0.74
N SER A 241 22.31 -14.52 -0.78
CA SER A 241 23.34 -14.47 -1.83
C SER A 241 22.92 -15.18 -3.12
N ASP A 242 21.90 -16.03 -3.07
CA ASP A 242 21.57 -17.03 -4.11
C ASP A 242 20.25 -16.76 -4.85
N LEU A 243 19.87 -15.51 -5.03
CA LEU A 243 18.63 -15.16 -5.73
C LEU A 243 18.79 -15.35 -7.25
N SER A 244 17.97 -16.20 -7.86
CA SER A 244 17.99 -16.43 -9.31
C SER A 244 17.42 -15.24 -10.10
N LEU A 245 17.80 -15.14 -11.38
CA LEU A 245 17.28 -14.10 -12.28
C LEU A 245 15.75 -14.20 -12.47
N ASP A 246 15.20 -15.42 -12.47
CA ASP A 246 13.77 -15.63 -12.64
C ASP A 246 12.96 -15.30 -11.38
N GLU A 247 13.54 -15.51 -10.19
CA GLU A 247 12.99 -14.99 -8.93
C GLU A 247 13.00 -13.46 -8.94
N LEU A 248 14.11 -12.82 -9.30
CA LEU A 248 14.18 -11.35 -9.46
C LEU A 248 13.11 -10.80 -10.40
N ARG A 249 12.92 -11.45 -11.56
CA ARG A 249 11.87 -11.09 -12.52
C ARG A 249 10.48 -11.27 -11.94
N SER A 250 10.27 -12.30 -11.13
CA SER A 250 8.98 -12.57 -10.48
C SER A 250 8.67 -11.50 -9.43
N ILE A 251 9.62 -11.19 -8.54
CA ILE A 251 9.51 -10.11 -7.55
C ILE A 251 9.19 -8.78 -8.26
N TYR A 252 9.90 -8.46 -9.35
CA TYR A 252 9.61 -7.26 -10.12
C TYR A 252 8.19 -7.26 -10.70
N ARG A 253 7.76 -8.36 -11.33
CA ARG A 253 6.43 -8.46 -11.94
C ARG A 253 5.31 -8.34 -10.91
N GLU A 254 5.45 -8.99 -9.76
CA GLU A 254 4.48 -8.96 -8.67
C GLU A 254 4.30 -7.54 -8.12
N ASN A 255 5.40 -6.83 -7.94
CA ASN A 255 5.39 -5.50 -7.32
C ASN A 255 5.14 -4.36 -8.34
N ARG A 256 5.25 -4.65 -9.63
CA ARG A 256 4.96 -3.68 -10.69
C ARG A 256 3.54 -3.11 -10.62
N MET A 257 2.56 -3.91 -10.20
CA MET A 257 1.18 -3.44 -10.04
C MET A 257 1.06 -2.37 -8.95
N ALA A 258 1.79 -2.50 -7.85
CA ALA A 258 1.81 -1.53 -6.75
C ALA A 258 2.45 -0.19 -7.15
N LEU A 259 3.28 -0.16 -8.19
CA LEU A 259 3.81 1.09 -8.76
C LEU A 259 2.78 1.84 -9.63
N HIS A 260 1.57 1.31 -9.84
CA HIS A 260 0.62 1.79 -10.86
C HIS A 260 1.24 1.88 -12.27
N THR A 261 2.38 1.23 -12.49
CA THR A 261 3.05 1.09 -13.79
C THR A 261 2.52 -0.13 -14.53
N LEU A 262 1.19 -0.32 -14.48
CA LEU A 262 0.47 -1.07 -15.51
C LEU A 262 1.01 -0.58 -16.86
N ARG A 263 1.06 -1.46 -17.87
CA ARG A 263 1.61 -1.17 -19.21
C ARG A 263 0.85 -0.04 -19.91
N THR A 264 0.91 1.18 -19.37
CA THR A 264 0.63 2.39 -20.09
C THR A 264 1.78 2.46 -21.05
N ASN A 265 1.46 2.22 -22.32
CA ASN A 265 2.38 2.46 -23.42
C ASN A 265 3.08 3.81 -23.12
N LYS A 266 4.35 3.99 -23.48
CA LYS A 266 4.96 5.31 -23.32
C LYS A 266 4.10 6.32 -24.09
N VAL A 267 3.85 7.51 -23.51
CA VAL A 267 3.21 8.60 -24.26
C VAL A 267 4.09 8.82 -25.49
N THR A 268 3.52 8.64 -26.68
CA THR A 268 4.30 8.75 -27.91
C THR A 268 4.62 10.22 -28.17
N ASN A 269 5.66 10.51 -28.96
CA ASN A 269 5.99 11.89 -29.32
C ASN A 269 4.77 12.60 -29.95
N LYS A 270 4.04 11.92 -30.85
CA LYS A 270 2.77 12.41 -31.40
C LYS A 270 1.74 12.79 -30.34
N GLN A 271 1.58 11.97 -29.29
CA GLN A 271 0.66 12.29 -28.19
C GLN A 271 1.14 13.50 -27.38
N GLN A 272 2.44 13.63 -27.12
CA GLN A 272 3.02 14.82 -26.45
C GLN A 272 2.78 16.09 -27.26
N GLN A 273 2.99 16.04 -28.57
CA GLN A 273 2.74 17.16 -29.47
C GLN A 273 1.26 17.58 -29.49
N ILE A 274 0.33 16.62 -29.48
CA ILE A 274 -1.12 16.93 -29.41
C ILE A 274 -1.45 17.62 -28.10
N LEU A 275 -0.92 17.14 -26.97
CA LEU A 275 -1.14 17.75 -25.66
C LEU A 275 -0.60 19.18 -25.61
N GLN A 276 0.62 19.39 -26.14
CA GLN A 276 1.23 20.72 -26.22
C GLN A 276 0.41 21.66 -27.10
N LEU A 277 -0.07 21.20 -28.26
CA LEU A 277 -0.92 22.01 -29.14
C LEU A 277 -2.20 22.46 -28.41
N VAL A 278 -2.87 21.55 -27.71
CA VAL A 278 -4.08 21.89 -26.94
C VAL A 278 -3.76 22.87 -25.81
N GLN A 279 -2.59 22.74 -25.17
CA GLN A 279 -2.14 23.67 -24.14
C GLN A 279 -1.88 25.08 -24.70
N GLU A 280 -1.28 25.18 -25.89
CA GLU A 280 -1.05 26.45 -26.60
C GLU A 280 -2.35 27.14 -27.04
N LEU A 281 -3.36 26.35 -27.44
CA LEU A 281 -4.68 26.87 -27.86
C LEU A 281 -5.63 27.19 -26.70
N GLY A 282 -5.23 26.87 -25.47
CA GLY A 282 -6.10 26.92 -24.29
C GLY A 282 -6.97 25.67 -24.15
N GLN A 283 -7.51 25.43 -22.94
CA GLN A 283 -8.28 24.22 -22.66
C GLN A 283 -9.53 24.12 -23.56
N PRO A 284 -9.89 22.91 -24.02
CA PRO A 284 -11.11 22.72 -24.81
C PRO A 284 -12.34 23.07 -23.94
N PRO A 285 -13.38 23.70 -24.52
CA PRO A 285 -14.58 24.04 -23.77
C PRO A 285 -15.28 22.79 -23.23
N GLU A 286 -15.77 22.86 -21.98
CA GLU A 286 -16.48 21.76 -21.34
C GLU A 286 -17.70 21.32 -22.17
N LYS A 287 -17.97 20.01 -22.21
CA LYS A 287 -19.08 19.45 -23.00
C LYS A 287 -20.42 20.00 -22.46
N ARG A 288 -21.09 20.79 -23.31
CA ARG A 288 -22.43 21.38 -23.13
C ARG A 288 -22.59 22.26 -21.88
N SER A 289 -22.79 23.56 -22.12
CA SER A 289 -23.56 24.39 -21.20
C SER A 289 -24.95 23.76 -20.97
N LYS A 290 -25.45 23.80 -19.72
CA LYS A 290 -26.82 23.40 -19.36
C LYS A 290 -27.90 24.14 -20.16
N THR A 291 -27.56 25.27 -20.78
CA THR A 291 -28.48 26.12 -21.54
C THR A 291 -28.74 25.66 -22.97
N GLY A 292 -28.15 24.54 -23.43
CA GLY A 292 -28.47 23.97 -24.75
C GLY A 292 -27.86 24.71 -25.96
N GLU A 293 -27.10 25.78 -25.75
CA GLU A 293 -26.35 26.43 -26.82
C GLU A 293 -25.25 25.50 -27.36
N LYS A 294 -25.13 25.46 -28.70
CA LYS A 294 -24.14 24.66 -29.42
C LYS A 294 -22.74 25.17 -29.06
N THR A 295 -22.11 24.49 -28.11
CA THR A 295 -20.78 24.78 -27.59
C THR A 295 -19.73 24.84 -28.70
N GLY A 296 -18.86 25.85 -28.66
CA GLY A 296 -17.71 26.06 -29.55
C GLY A 296 -16.69 24.91 -29.59
N THR A 297 -16.98 23.76 -29.01
CA THR A 297 -16.17 22.53 -29.05
C THR A 297 -15.85 22.09 -30.48
N ASN A 298 -16.84 22.07 -31.39
CA ASN A 298 -16.59 21.66 -32.79
C ASN A 298 -15.68 22.67 -33.51
N GLN A 299 -15.91 23.96 -33.29
CA GLN A 299 -15.10 25.02 -33.86
C GLN A 299 -13.66 24.98 -33.31
N TYR A 300 -13.50 24.77 -32.00
CA TYR A 300 -12.21 24.59 -31.35
C TYR A 300 -11.43 23.43 -31.98
N TRP A 301 -12.03 22.26 -32.13
CA TRP A 301 -11.33 21.09 -32.67
C TRP A 301 -11.07 21.18 -34.18
N ASN A 302 -11.89 21.90 -34.94
CA ASN A 302 -11.60 22.18 -36.34
C ASN A 302 -10.43 23.17 -36.49
N ASN A 303 -10.38 24.21 -35.65
CA ASN A 303 -9.22 25.12 -35.60
C ASN A 303 -7.94 24.37 -35.19
N ALA A 304 -8.02 23.55 -34.13
CA ALA A 304 -6.89 22.71 -33.70
C ALA A 304 -6.45 21.73 -34.81
N LEU A 305 -7.40 21.19 -35.58
CA LEU A 305 -7.12 20.32 -36.72
C LEU A 305 -6.34 21.03 -37.82
N GLU A 306 -6.76 22.24 -38.20
CA GLU A 306 -6.07 23.05 -39.21
C GLU A 306 -4.63 23.34 -38.81
N ILE A 307 -4.42 23.77 -37.55
CA ILE A 307 -3.10 24.05 -37.01
C ILE A 307 -2.25 22.77 -36.94
N TRP A 308 -2.84 21.66 -36.50
CA TRP A 308 -2.17 20.35 -36.45
C TRP A 308 -1.71 19.91 -37.84
N ASN A 309 -2.61 19.89 -38.81
CA ASN A 309 -2.32 19.43 -40.18
C ASN A 309 -1.31 20.33 -40.88
N LYS A 310 -1.27 21.63 -40.54
CA LYS A 310 -0.24 22.56 -41.02
C LYS A 310 1.14 22.29 -40.40
N ARG A 311 1.21 21.96 -39.11
CA ARG A 311 2.48 21.69 -38.41
C ARG A 311 3.04 20.29 -38.69
N TYR A 312 2.17 19.29 -38.87
CA TYR A 312 2.53 17.87 -38.96
C TYR A 312 1.83 17.19 -40.15
N PRO A 313 2.15 17.57 -41.40
CA PRO A 313 1.45 17.08 -42.59
C PRO A 313 1.52 15.55 -42.74
N GLU A 314 2.64 14.93 -42.36
CA GLU A 314 2.87 13.48 -42.36
C GLU A 314 1.99 12.71 -41.36
N SER A 315 1.39 13.41 -40.40
CA SER A 315 0.59 12.84 -39.32
C SER A 315 -0.82 13.44 -39.26
N SER A 316 -1.33 13.89 -40.39
CA SER A 316 -2.61 14.60 -40.52
C SER A 316 -3.83 13.78 -40.12
N TYR A 317 -4.84 14.48 -39.61
CA TYR A 317 -6.16 13.93 -39.31
C TYR A 317 -7.18 14.44 -40.31
N LYS A 318 -8.20 13.63 -40.61
CA LYS A 318 -9.29 14.02 -41.54
C LYS A 318 -10.41 14.82 -40.88
N LYS A 319 -10.60 14.66 -39.57
CA LYS A 319 -11.72 15.23 -38.81
C LYS A 319 -11.24 15.73 -37.45
N GLY A 320 -11.79 16.85 -36.98
CA GLY A 320 -11.48 17.40 -35.65
C GLY A 320 -11.84 16.43 -34.53
N SER A 321 -12.89 15.63 -34.71
CA SER A 321 -13.28 14.58 -33.76
C SER A 321 -12.21 13.48 -33.59
N SER A 322 -11.44 13.17 -34.63
CA SER A 322 -10.34 12.21 -34.55
C SER A 322 -9.16 12.76 -33.74
N LEU A 323 -8.84 14.05 -33.92
CA LEU A 323 -7.83 14.74 -33.11
C LEU A 323 -8.28 14.83 -31.64
N MET A 324 -9.56 15.16 -31.40
CA MET A 324 -10.17 15.14 -30.07
C MET A 324 -10.05 13.76 -29.39
N GLN A 325 -10.34 12.67 -30.12
CA GLN A 325 -10.21 11.32 -29.58
C GLN A 325 -8.74 10.98 -29.27
N ALA A 326 -7.81 11.39 -30.14
CA ALA A 326 -6.39 11.20 -29.91
C ALA A 326 -5.89 11.96 -28.67
N TYR A 327 -6.35 13.21 -28.47
CA TYR A 327 -6.12 13.98 -27.26
C TYR A 327 -6.71 13.29 -26.03
N GLY A 328 -7.97 12.84 -26.08
CA GLY A 328 -8.61 12.13 -24.98
C GLY A 328 -7.82 10.89 -24.54
N ARG A 329 -7.36 10.08 -25.51
CA ARG A 329 -6.48 8.93 -25.24
C ARG A 329 -5.12 9.35 -24.66
N ALA A 330 -4.58 10.50 -25.08
CA ALA A 330 -3.33 11.02 -24.52
C ALA A 330 -3.51 11.48 -23.07
N VAL A 331 -4.60 12.19 -22.78
CA VAL A 331 -4.97 12.64 -21.42
C VAL A 331 -5.22 11.45 -20.51
N GLU A 332 -6.03 10.48 -20.92
CA GLU A 332 -6.29 9.26 -20.15
C GLU A 332 -4.99 8.53 -19.80
N LYS A 333 -4.11 8.38 -20.79
CA LYS A 333 -2.81 7.72 -20.63
C LYS A 333 -1.84 8.46 -19.70
N ILE A 334 -2.00 9.78 -19.56
CA ILE A 334 -1.29 10.58 -18.55
C ILE A 334 -2.00 10.49 -17.19
N GLY A 335 -3.33 10.53 -17.17
CA GLY A 335 -4.13 10.41 -15.96
C GLY A 335 -3.97 9.07 -15.25
N VAL A 336 -3.64 7.99 -15.97
CA VAL A 336 -3.28 6.69 -15.37
C VAL A 336 -1.89 6.73 -14.71
N ARG A 337 -1.05 7.74 -14.98
CA ARG A 337 0.29 7.88 -14.38
C ARG A 337 0.31 8.71 -13.08
N TYR A 338 -0.81 9.30 -12.69
CA TYR A 338 -0.94 10.19 -11.52
C TYR A 338 -2.13 9.78 -10.66
#